data_AF-A0A7J6BPA8-F1
#
_entry.id   AF-A0A7J6BPA8-F1
#
_cell.length_a   1.000
_cell.length_b   1.000
_cell.length_c   1.000
_cell.angle_alpha   90.00
_cell.angle_beta   90.00
_cell.angle_gamma   90.00
#
_symmetry.space_group_name_H-M   'P 1'
#
loop_
_entity.id
_entity.type
_entity.pdbx_description
1 polymer ?
#
loop_
_entity_poly.entity_id
_entity_poly.type
_entity_poly.pdbx_seq_one_letter_code
_entity_poly.pdbx_strand_id
1 'polypeptide(L)'
;MCPSLQADVPLAVVEEILLNLPAHQVVRVCRLVCHEWKELVDSAAHWRVRCRREGIQPRDASRPPDDWRLFYFLTKNRRNLLKSRWLCWKQQLIDLKKEGYSAAFMDQLQQSYMASVERHEYK
;
A
#
# COMPACT_ATOMS: atom_id res chain seq x y z
N MET A 1 -29.28 25.82 -3.60
CA MET A 1 -28.04 26.24 -2.92
C MET A 1 -28.16 25.85 -1.46
N CYS A 2 -27.53 24.74 -1.07
CA CYS A 2 -27.32 24.42 0.34
C CYS A 2 -25.84 24.70 0.63
N PRO A 3 -25.48 25.70 1.44
CA PRO A 3 -24.12 25.81 1.96
C PRO A 3 -24.02 24.83 3.12
N SER A 4 -23.82 23.55 2.81
CA SER A 4 -23.39 22.58 3.81
C SER A 4 -22.02 23.03 4.29
N LEU A 5 -21.96 23.50 5.53
CA LEU A 5 -20.75 23.77 6.30
C LEU A 5 -19.72 22.67 6.04
N GLN A 6 -18.77 22.97 5.17
CA GLN A 6 -17.55 22.20 5.04
C GLN A 6 -16.80 22.51 6.35
N ALA A 7 -16.89 21.60 7.31
CA ALA A 7 -15.91 21.58 8.36
C ALA A 7 -14.57 21.36 7.64
N ASP A 8 -13.84 22.43 7.38
CA ASP A 8 -12.53 22.41 6.74
C ASP A 8 -11.54 21.74 7.70
N VAL A 9 -11.67 20.42 7.85
CA VAL A 9 -10.69 19.60 8.51
C VAL A 9 -9.43 19.72 7.66
N PRO A 10 -8.33 20.27 8.21
CA PRO A 10 -7.13 20.47 7.43
C PRO A 10 -6.66 19.15 6.82
N LEU A 11 -6.17 19.19 5.57
CA LEU A 11 -5.69 17.99 4.86
C LEU A 11 -4.65 17.19 5.66
N ALA A 12 -3.87 17.87 6.50
CA ALA A 12 -2.93 17.26 7.45
C ALA A 12 -3.62 16.35 8.48
N VAL A 13 -4.79 16.75 9.01
CA VAL A 13 -5.57 15.93 9.95
C VAL A 13 -6.17 14.72 9.24
N VAL A 14 -6.62 14.90 7.99
CA VAL A 14 -7.06 13.77 7.16
C VAL A 14 -5.92 12.79 6.93
N GLU A 15 -4.73 13.27 6.57
CA GLU A 15 -3.55 12.42 6.40
C GLU A 15 -3.23 11.63 7.67
N GLU A 16 -3.27 12.27 8.84
CA GLU A 16 -3.09 11.60 10.13
C GLU A 16 -4.14 10.52 10.38
N ILE A 17 -5.42 10.80 10.12
CA ILE A 17 -6.49 9.80 10.23
C ILE A 17 -6.21 8.63 9.30
N LEU A 18 -5.91 8.90 8.03
CA LEU A 18 -5.60 7.86 7.06
C LEU A 18 -4.42 7.02 7.54
N LEU A 19 -3.34 7.63 8.04
CA LEU A 19 -2.15 6.92 8.54
C LEU A 19 -2.47 5.98 9.70
N ASN A 20 -3.46 6.30 10.54
CA ASN A 20 -3.90 5.46 11.65
C ASN A 20 -4.90 4.36 11.24
N LEU A 21 -5.50 4.45 10.04
CA LEU A 21 -6.39 3.41 9.52
C LEU A 21 -5.61 2.24 8.90
N PRO A 22 -6.19 1.03 8.86
CA PRO A 22 -5.64 -0.09 8.12
C PRO A 22 -5.48 0.25 6.63
N ALA A 23 -4.32 -0.10 6.06
CA ALA A 23 -3.98 0.27 4.69
C ALA A 23 -4.97 -0.25 3.63
N HIS A 24 -5.63 -1.39 3.87
CA HIS A 24 -6.68 -1.91 2.98
C HIS A 24 -7.91 -0.99 2.95
N GLN A 25 -8.33 -0.44 4.10
CA GLN A 25 -9.47 0.48 4.17
C GLN A 25 -9.14 1.80 3.49
N VAL A 26 -7.90 2.27 3.62
CA VAL A 26 -7.47 3.50 2.94
C VAL A 26 -7.58 3.38 1.42
N VAL A 27 -7.20 2.25 0.83
CA VAL A 27 -7.28 2.04 -0.61
C VAL A 27 -8.70 1.77 -1.09
N ARG A 28 -9.49 0.98 -0.35
CA ARG A 28 -10.82 0.52 -0.79
C ARG A 28 -11.95 1.50 -0.48
N VAL A 29 -11.86 2.19 0.66
CA VAL A 29 -12.95 3.00 1.20
C VAL A 29 -12.58 4.48 1.12
N CYS A 30 -11.48 4.88 1.76
CA CYS A 30 -11.10 6.30 1.87
C CYS A 30 -10.82 6.94 0.51
N ARG A 31 -10.22 6.20 -0.41
CA ARG A 31 -9.97 6.64 -1.80
C ARG A 31 -11.24 7.02 -2.57
N LEU A 32 -12.41 6.50 -2.19
CA LEU A 32 -13.68 6.70 -2.88
C LEU A 32 -14.54 7.82 -2.26
N VAL A 33 -14.07 8.46 -1.18
CA VAL A 33 -14.83 9.47 -0.44
C VAL A 33 -14.99 10.77 -1.25
N CYS A 34 -13.87 11.35 -1.69
CA CYS A 34 -13.85 12.54 -2.54
C CYS A 34 -12.54 12.63 -3.34
N HIS A 35 -12.42 13.62 -4.21
CA HIS A 35 -11.23 13.84 -5.04
C HIS A 35 -9.96 14.11 -4.19
N GLU A 36 -10.07 14.94 -3.17
CA GLU A 36 -8.92 15.32 -2.32
C GLU A 36 -8.35 14.11 -1.58
N TRP A 37 -9.23 13.26 -1.04
CA TRP A 37 -8.82 12.02 -0.38
C TRP A 37 -8.21 11.04 -1.37
N LYS A 38 -8.75 10.95 -2.58
CA LYS A 38 -8.17 10.14 -3.65
C LYS A 38 -6.75 10.58 -3.97
N GLU A 39 -6.51 11.88 -4.15
CA GLU A 39 -5.17 12.41 -4.44
C GLU A 39 -4.19 12.13 -3.29
N LEU A 40 -4.63 12.32 -2.04
CA LEU A 40 -3.82 12.03 -0.87
C LEU A 40 -3.46 10.53 -0.78
N VAL A 41 -4.45 9.64 -0.99
CA VAL A 41 -4.25 8.18 -0.96
C VAL A 41 -3.40 7.68 -2.12
N ASP A 42 -3.55 8.25 -3.31
CA ASP A 42 -2.74 7.89 -4.48
C ASP A 42 -1.34 8.54 -4.44
N SER A 43 -1.10 9.51 -3.54
CA SER A 43 0.20 10.17 -3.41
C SER A 43 1.29 9.23 -2.87
N ALA A 44 2.48 9.31 -3.47
CA ALA A 44 3.65 8.59 -2.96
C ALA A 44 4.06 9.05 -1.54
N ALA A 45 3.80 10.32 -1.20
CA ALA A 45 4.15 10.91 0.10
C ALA A 45 3.42 10.20 1.26
N HIS A 46 2.12 9.97 1.13
CA HIS A 46 1.32 9.27 2.14
C HIS A 46 1.92 7.89 2.47
N TRP A 47 2.23 7.09 1.45
CA TRP A 47 2.80 5.75 1.64
C TRP A 47 4.24 5.78 2.17
N ARG A 48 5.05 6.80 1.83
CA ARG A 48 6.37 7.02 2.45
C ARG A 48 6.27 7.29 3.94
N VAL A 49 5.35 8.16 4.35
CA VAL A 49 5.12 8.49 5.76
C VAL A 49 4.66 7.24 6.51
N ARG A 50 3.71 6.49 5.96
CA ARG A 50 3.26 5.23 6.55
C ARG A 50 4.40 4.22 6.70
N CYS A 51 5.21 4.02 5.65
CA CYS A 51 6.39 3.16 5.72
C CYS A 51 7.33 3.56 6.86
N ARG A 52 7.64 4.86 7.00
CA ARG A 52 8.50 5.36 8.08
C ARG A 52 7.92 5.09 9.47
N ARG A 53 6.63 5.33 9.68
CA ARG A 53 5.95 5.06 10.98
C ARG A 53 6.03 3.61 11.39
N GLU A 54 5.97 2.70 10.42
CA GLU A 54 5.98 1.26 10.68
C GLU A 54 7.38 0.62 10.62
N GLY A 55 8.43 1.46 10.51
CA GLY A 55 9.82 1.00 10.41
C GLY A 55 10.13 0.23 9.12
N ILE A 56 9.33 0.43 8.07
CA ILE A 56 9.54 -0.15 6.74
C ILE A 56 10.44 0.81 5.95
N GLN A 57 11.65 0.35 5.61
CA GLN A 57 12.61 1.14 4.85
C GLN A 57 13.06 0.39 3.60
N PRO A 58 13.30 1.10 2.47
CA PRO A 58 13.97 0.52 1.32
C PRO A 58 15.35 0.00 1.71
N ARG A 59 15.77 -1.13 1.11
CA ARG A 59 17.09 -1.73 1.37
C ARG A 59 18.23 -0.85 0.85
N ASP A 60 17.94 -0.05 -0.16
CA ASP A 60 18.86 0.91 -0.76
C ASP A 60 18.18 2.28 -0.82
N ALA A 61 18.70 3.23 -0.04
CA ALA A 61 18.17 4.59 0.03
C ALA A 61 18.45 5.40 -1.25
N SER A 62 19.43 4.98 -2.06
CA SER A 62 19.77 5.65 -3.32
C SER A 62 18.78 5.30 -4.45
N ARG A 63 18.03 4.20 -4.31
CA ARG A 63 17.06 3.72 -5.29
C ARG A 63 15.68 3.57 -4.67
N PRO A 64 14.94 4.69 -4.49
CA PRO A 64 13.59 4.62 -3.94
C PRO A 64 12.66 3.79 -4.85
N PRO A 65 11.64 3.12 -4.29
CA PRO A 65 10.64 2.43 -5.07
C PRO A 65 9.87 3.39 -5.99
N ASP A 66 9.57 2.94 -7.21
CA ASP A 66 8.73 3.67 -8.17
C ASP A 66 7.28 3.79 -7.65
N ASP A 67 6.74 2.72 -7.05
CA ASP A 67 5.43 2.70 -6.40
C ASP A 67 5.56 2.40 -4.90
N TRP A 68 5.43 3.46 -4.09
CA TRP A 68 5.52 3.38 -2.62
C TRP A 68 4.36 2.61 -1.97
N ARG A 69 3.17 2.62 -2.60
CA ARG A 69 2.01 1.86 -2.11
C ARG A 69 2.27 0.37 -2.31
N LEU A 70 2.71 0.00 -3.49
CA LEU A 70 3.07 -1.39 -3.81
C LEU A 70 4.21 -1.88 -2.91
N PHE A 71 5.24 -1.07 -2.73
CA PHE A 71 6.36 -1.35 -1.84
C PHE A 71 5.91 -1.59 -0.39
N TYR A 72 5.01 -0.76 0.13
CA TYR A 72 4.45 -0.92 1.47
C TYR A 72 3.79 -2.29 1.63
N PHE A 73 2.86 -2.65 0.73
CA PHE A 73 2.10 -3.91 0.84
C PHE A 73 3.00 -5.14 0.71
N LEU A 74 3.92 -5.13 -0.25
CA LEU A 74 4.89 -6.21 -0.42
C LEU A 74 5.74 -6.36 0.85
N THR A 75 6.28 -5.27 1.39
CA THR A 75 7.22 -5.31 2.51
C THR A 75 6.56 -5.63 3.84
N LYS A 76 5.34 -5.12 4.09
CA LYS A 76 4.55 -5.47 5.28
C LYS A 76 4.29 -6.97 5.33
N ASN A 77 3.98 -7.57 4.19
CA ASN A 77 3.72 -9.01 4.08
C ASN A 77 5.02 -9.83 4.02
N ARG A 78 6.15 -9.25 3.58
CA ARG A 78 7.46 -9.92 3.51
C ARG A 78 7.92 -10.54 4.84
N ARG A 79 7.48 -10.04 5.99
CA ARG A 79 7.88 -10.59 7.30
C ARG A 79 7.44 -12.06 7.52
N ASN A 80 6.54 -12.59 6.68
CA ASN A 80 6.14 -13.99 6.68
C ASN A 80 6.99 -14.91 5.76
N LEU A 81 7.95 -14.37 4.98
CA LEU A 81 8.67 -15.08 3.91
C LEU A 81 9.76 -16.08 4.35
N LEU A 82 9.99 -16.30 5.65
CA LEU A 82 10.99 -17.27 6.11
C LEU A 82 10.52 -18.74 5.99
N LYS A 83 9.28 -18.99 5.59
CA LYS A 83 8.77 -20.31 5.18
C LYS A 83 8.55 -20.31 3.67
N SER A 84 9.29 -21.16 2.95
CA SER A 84 9.19 -21.45 1.50
C SER A 84 8.53 -20.36 0.64
N ARG A 85 9.38 -19.59 -0.06
CA ARG A 85 9.07 -18.40 -0.89
C ARG A 85 7.83 -18.52 -1.81
N TRP A 86 7.50 -19.72 -2.29
CA TRP A 86 6.32 -19.99 -3.13
C TRP A 86 5.02 -20.22 -2.36
N LEU A 87 5.04 -21.06 -1.33
CA LEU A 87 3.82 -21.41 -0.56
C LEU A 87 3.35 -20.23 0.28
N CYS A 88 4.27 -19.44 0.83
CA CYS A 88 3.93 -18.20 1.52
C CYS A 88 3.36 -17.14 0.57
N TRP A 89 3.83 -17.05 -0.68
CA TRP A 89 3.25 -16.13 -1.67
C TRP A 89 1.80 -16.51 -2.01
N LYS A 90 1.54 -17.81 -2.21
CA LYS A 90 0.17 -18.30 -2.40
C LYS A 90 -0.72 -18.00 -1.18
N GLN A 91 -0.21 -18.18 0.03
CA GLN A 91 -0.95 -17.87 1.24
C GLN A 91 -1.22 -16.35 1.38
N GLN A 92 -0.23 -15.50 1.10
CA GLN A 92 -0.40 -14.05 1.10
C GLN A 92 -1.44 -13.60 0.07
N LEU A 93 -1.45 -14.19 -1.13
CA LEU A 93 -2.48 -13.92 -2.12
C LEU A 93 -3.87 -14.32 -1.60
N ILE A 94 -3.98 -15.41 -0.85
CA ILE A 94 -5.23 -15.84 -0.22
C ILE A 94 -5.65 -14.85 0.87
N ASP A 95 -4.73 -14.43 1.73
CA ASP A 95 -5.01 -13.51 2.84
C ASP A 95 -5.43 -12.13 2.32
N LEU A 96 -4.72 -11.60 1.32
CA LEU A 96 -5.11 -10.38 0.63
C LEU A 96 -6.46 -10.52 -0.10
N LYS A 97 -6.75 -11.67 -0.73
CA LYS A 97 -8.10 -11.89 -1.29
C LYS A 97 -9.17 -11.94 -0.20
N LYS A 98 -8.89 -12.53 0.96
CA LYS A 98 -9.79 -12.54 2.13
C LYS A 98 -9.99 -11.14 2.73
N GLU A 99 -8.96 -10.31 2.73
CA GLU A 99 -9.02 -8.89 3.11
C GLU A 99 -9.79 -8.03 2.08
N GLY A 100 -10.20 -8.65 0.96
CA GLY A 100 -11.08 -8.08 -0.05
C GLY A 100 -10.39 -7.13 -1.02
N TYR A 101 -9.09 -7.31 -1.25
CA TYR A 101 -8.37 -6.59 -2.30
C TYR A 101 -8.89 -6.96 -3.70
N SER A 102 -8.96 -5.98 -4.61
CA SER A 102 -9.53 -6.17 -5.95
C SER A 102 -8.66 -7.09 -6.82
N ALA A 103 -9.28 -7.85 -7.72
CA ALA A 103 -8.56 -8.76 -8.62
C ALA A 103 -7.46 -8.03 -9.43
N ALA A 104 -7.75 -6.84 -9.97
CA ALA A 104 -6.78 -6.05 -10.71
C ALA A 104 -5.55 -5.64 -9.88
N PHE A 105 -5.75 -5.32 -8.59
CA PHE A 105 -4.63 -5.03 -7.69
C PHE A 105 -3.82 -6.29 -7.35
N MET A 106 -4.51 -7.42 -7.17
CA MET A 106 -3.86 -8.72 -6.93
C MET A 106 -2.99 -9.14 -8.11
N ASP A 107 -3.44 -8.89 -9.34
CA ASP A 107 -2.68 -9.20 -10.56
C ASP A 107 -1.44 -8.30 -10.69
N GLN A 108 -1.57 -7.01 -10.38
CA GLN A 108 -0.45 -6.07 -10.36
C GLN A 108 0.62 -6.47 -9.31
N LEU A 109 0.17 -6.88 -8.11
CA LEU A 109 1.05 -7.41 -7.07
C LEU A 109 1.78 -8.67 -7.53
N GLN A 110 1.06 -9.61 -8.16
CA GLN A 110 1.64 -10.84 -8.69
C GLN A 110 2.71 -10.57 -9.75
N GLN A 111 2.43 -9.69 -10.71
CA GLN A 111 3.41 -9.30 -11.72
C GLN A 111 4.66 -8.67 -11.10
N SER A 112 4.50 -7.77 -10.13
CA SER A 112 5.64 -7.12 -9.47
C SER A 112 6.49 -8.09 -8.63
N TYR A 113 5.86 -9.10 -8.03
CA TYR A 113 6.54 -10.15 -7.28
C TYR A 113 7.34 -11.06 -8.21
N MET A 114 6.72 -11.56 -9.28
CA MET A 114 7.39 -12.41 -10.26
C MET A 114 8.58 -11.68 -10.89
N ALA A 115 8.41 -10.40 -11.26
CA ALA A 115 9.50 -9.55 -11.76
C ALA A 115 10.61 -9.30 -10.72
N SER A 116 10.32 -9.46 -9.43
CA SER A 116 11.32 -9.36 -8.36
C SER A 116 12.02 -10.69 -8.08
N VAL A 117 11.35 -11.83 -8.32
CA VAL A 117 11.93 -13.18 -8.23
C VAL A 117 12.85 -13.45 -9.41
N GLU A 118 12.44 -13.13 -10.64
CA GLU A 118 13.26 -13.28 -11.85
C GLU A 118 14.57 -12.47 -11.76
N ARG A 119 14.51 -11.26 -11.16
CA ARG A 119 15.70 -10.42 -10.89
C ARG A 119 16.66 -10.99 -9.85
N HIS A 120 16.28 -12.03 -9.12
CA HIS A 120 17.15 -12.72 -8.15
C HIS A 120 17.57 -14.13 -8.62
N GLU A 121 16.99 -14.66 -9.70
CA GLU A 121 17.42 -15.92 -10.32
C GLU A 121 18.45 -15.74 -11.45
N TYR A 122 18.64 -14.52 -11.96
CA TYR A 122 19.69 -14.16 -12.92
C TYR A 122 20.88 -13.40 -12.29
N LYS A 123 21.30 -13.79 -11.09
CA LYS A 123 22.59 -13.39 -10.48
C LYS A 123 23.26 -14.57 -9.82
#